data_AF-A0A0C7L5N5-F1
#
_entry.id   AF-A0A0C7L5N5-F1
#
_cell.length_a   1.000
_cell.length_b   1.000
_cell.length_c   1.000
_cell.angle_alpha   90.00
_cell.angle_beta   90.00
_cell.angle_gamma   90.00
#
_symmetry.space_group_name_H-M   'P 1'
#
loop_
_entity.id
_entity.type
_entity.pdbx_description
1 polymer ?
#
loop_
_entity_poly.entity_id
_entity_poly.type
_entity_poly.pdbx_seq_one_letter_code
_entity_poly.pdbx_strand_id
1 'polypeptide(L)' 'METKLITYFNIKGGIYKTSMSIITAYELAKDKNKKILLWDLDLQENLTQYVYKVTHEDKLECIVNFTILRSIKYL' A
#
# COMPACT_ATOMS: atom_id res chain seq x y z
N MET A 1 -2.13 10.26 -19.59
CA MET A 1 -2.48 9.05 -18.81
C MET A 1 -3.38 9.48 -17.68
N GLU A 2 -4.54 8.86 -17.54
CA GLU A 2 -5.49 9.15 -16.46
C GLU A 2 -5.18 8.27 -15.24
N THR A 3 -5.04 8.89 -14.08
CA THR A 3 -4.81 8.19 -12.80
C THR A 3 -6.16 7.89 -12.16
N LYS A 4 -6.36 6.63 -11.73
CA LYS A 4 -7.56 6.22 -10.99
C LYS A 4 -7.26 6.16 -9.49
N LEU A 5 -8.15 6.73 -8.68
CA LEU A 5 -8.08 6.69 -7.22
C LEU A 5 -8.99 5.59 -6.68
N ILE A 6 -8.45 4.73 -5.82
CA ILE A 6 -9.19 3.69 -5.09
C ILE A 6 -8.93 3.89 -3.61
N THR A 7 -9.98 3.91 -2.79
CA THR A 7 -9.88 4.13 -1.34
C THR A 7 -10.59 3.02 -0.58
N TYR A 8 -9.86 2.36 0.32
CA TYR A 8 -10.41 1.37 1.23
C TYR A 8 -10.73 2.03 2.57
N PHE A 9 -12.01 2.30 2.81
CA PHE A 9 -12.48 2.92 4.05
C PHE A 9 -13.54 2.04 4.72
N ASN A 10 -13.51 1.99 6.04
CA ASN A 10 -14.48 1.29 6.87
C ASN A 10 -14.43 1.92 8.27
N ILE A 11 -15.58 2.17 8.89
CA ILE A 11 -15.68 2.81 10.20
C ILE A 11 -15.34 1.82 11.32
N LYS A 12 -15.64 0.53 11.13
CA LYS A 12 -15.27 -0.52 12.09
C LYS A 12 -13.76 -0.79 11.98
N GLY A 13 -13.11 -0.91 13.13
CA GLY A 13 -11.73 -1.38 13.21
C GLY A 13 -11.60 -2.80 12.66
N GLY A 14 -10.48 -3.10 12.02
CA GLY A 14 -10.23 -4.42 11.43
C GLY A 14 -9.15 -4.40 10.35
N ILE A 15 -8.42 -5.50 10.25
CA ILE A 15 -7.24 -5.68 9.39
C ILE A 15 -7.60 -5.74 7.89
N TYR A 16 -8.86 -6.04 7.58
CA TYR A 16 -9.37 -6.22 6.21
C TYR A 16 -9.01 -5.07 5.25
N LYS A 17 -9.14 -3.81 5.68
CA LYS A 17 -8.87 -2.63 4.84
C LYS A 17 -7.43 -2.65 4.33
N THR A 18 -6.49 -2.86 5.25
CA THR A 18 -5.06 -2.91 4.95
C THR A 18 -4.75 -4.11 4.05
N SER A 19 -5.20 -5.32 4.41
CA SER A 19 -4.94 -6.52 3.60
C SER A 19 -5.49 -6.42 2.18
N MET A 20 -6.72 -5.91 2.01
CA MET A 20 -7.30 -5.72 0.68
C MET A 20 -6.54 -4.68 -0.14
N SER A 21 -6.12 -3.57 0.47
CA SER A 21 -5.35 -2.55 -0.24
C SER A 21 -4.03 -3.12 -0.80
N ILE A 22 -3.37 -3.99 -0.03
CA ILE A 22 -2.11 -4.66 -0.43
C ILE A 22 -2.36 -5.65 -1.56
N ILE A 23 -3.35 -6.54 -1.41
CA ILE A 23 -3.65 -7.57 -2.42
C ILE A 23 -4.07 -6.93 -3.73
N THR A 24 -4.97 -5.94 -3.71
CA THR A 24 -5.38 -5.24 -4.93
C THR A 24 -4.21 -4.51 -5.58
N ALA A 25 -3.33 -3.86 -4.82
CA ALA A 25 -2.14 -3.23 -5.36
C ALA A 25 -1.19 -4.25 -6.01
N TYR A 26 -0.99 -5.41 -5.37
CA TYR A 26 -0.16 -6.50 -5.90
C TYR A 26 -0.70 -7.04 -7.23
N GLU A 27 -1.98 -7.38 -7.30
CA GLU A 27 -2.61 -7.90 -8.53
C GLU A 27 -2.54 -6.88 -9.67
N LEU A 28 -2.82 -5.60 -9.39
CA LEU A 28 -2.75 -4.55 -10.40
C LEU A 28 -1.32 -4.32 -10.88
N ALA A 29 -0.33 -4.40 -9.99
CA ALA A 29 1.06 -4.21 -10.36
C ALA A 29 1.61 -5.41 -11.14
N LYS A 30 1.42 -6.63 -10.63
CA LYS A 30 1.99 -7.86 -11.20
C LYS A 30 1.21 -8.36 -12.42
N ASP A 31 -0.10 -8.52 -12.30
CA ASP A 31 -0.90 -9.21 -13.33
C ASP A 31 -1.42 -8.24 -14.39
N LYS A 32 -1.52 -6.94 -14.07
CA LYS A 32 -1.99 -5.89 -14.98
C LYS A 32 -0.91 -4.89 -15.40
N ASN A 33 0.34 -5.08 -14.95
CA ASN A 33 1.50 -4.23 -15.26
C ASN A 33 1.22 -2.74 -15.06
N LYS A 34 0.55 -2.38 -13.96
CA LYS A 34 0.22 -1.00 -13.61
C LYS A 34 1.24 -0.43 -12.63
N LYS A 35 1.57 0.85 -12.79
CA LYS A 35 2.31 1.60 -11.76
C LYS A 35 1.35 1.98 -10.65
N ILE A 36 1.65 1.59 -9.42
CA ILE A 36 0.78 1.78 -8.26
C ILE A 36 1.45 2.67 -7.22
N LEU A 37 0.68 3.60 -6.67
CA LEU A 37 1.03 4.39 -5.50
C LEU A 37 0.16 3.91 -4.33
N LEU A 38 0.79 3.40 -3.27
CA LEU A 38 0.10 3.08 -2.02
C LEU A 38 0.25 4.26 -1.06
N TRP A 39 -0.87 4.69 -0.46
CA TRP A 39 -0.90 5.79 0.50
C TRP A 39 -1.51 5.30 1.81
N ASP A 40 -0.71 5.31 2.87
CA ASP A 40 -1.15 4.97 4.22
C ASP A 40 -1.69 6.22 4.92
N LEU A 41 -3.00 6.23 5.14
CA LEU A 41 -3.72 7.29 5.85
C LEU A 41 -4.26 6.80 7.20
N ASP A 42 -3.76 5.66 7.70
CA ASP A 42 -4.12 5.09 9.00
C ASP A 42 -3.02 5.39 10.03
N LEU A 43 -3.41 5.91 11.20
CA LEU A 43 -2.49 6.18 12.32
C LEU A 43 -1.81 4.92 12.85
N GLN A 44 -2.38 3.73 12.61
CA GLN A 44 -1.77 2.46 13.00
C GLN A 44 -0.57 2.07 12.12
N GLU A 45 -0.37 2.72 10.97
CA GLU A 45 0.77 2.51 10.07
C GLU A 45 0.94 1.05 9.57
N ASN A 46 -0.11 0.22 9.65
CA ASN A 46 -0.03 -1.22 9.34
C ASN A 46 0.38 -1.47 7.87
N LEU A 47 -0.09 -0.63 6.94
CA LEU A 47 0.25 -0.73 5.52
C LEU A 47 1.74 -0.43 5.31
N THR A 48 2.20 0.68 5.89
CA THR A 48 3.60 1.11 5.83
C THR A 48 4.54 0.04 6.38
N GLN A 49 4.26 -0.50 7.58
CA GLN A 49 5.09 -1.52 8.20
C GLN A 49 5.20 -2.79 7.35
N TYR A 50 4.07 -3.25 6.80
CA TYR A 50 4.05 -4.45 5.96
C TYR A 50 4.89 -4.26 4.70
N VAL A 51 4.68 -3.18 3.95
CA VAL A 51 5.39 -2.95 2.68
C VAL A 51 6.87 -2.69 2.94
N TYR A 52 7.23 -1.98 4.02
CA TYR A 52 8.63 -1.75 4.39
C TYR A 52 9.37 -3.07 4.64
N LYS A 53 8.78 -3.97 5.43
CA LYS A 53 9.36 -5.29 5.73
C LYS A 53 9.62 -6.09 4.45
N VAL A 54 8.61 -6.19 3.58
CA VAL A 54 8.71 -6.96 2.32
C VAL A 54 9.76 -6.38 1.38
N THR A 55 9.91 -5.06 1.33
CA THR A 55 10.82 -4.38 0.39
C THR A 55 12.27 -4.30 0.87
N HIS A 56 12.51 -4.19 2.19
CA HIS A 56 13.85 -3.94 2.74
C HIS A 56 14.46 -5.14 3.47
N GLU A 57 13.65 -5.98 4.13
CA GLU A 57 14.15 -7.10 4.95
C GLU A 57 14.16 -8.41 4.17
N ASP A 58 13.03 -8.75 3.55
CA ASP A 58 12.85 -10.07 2.91
C ASP A 58 13.48 -10.15 1.50
N LYS A 59 14.14 -9.08 1.02
CA LYS A 59 14.81 -8.96 -0.30
C LYS A 59 13.97 -9.49 -1.47
N LEU A 60 12.64 -9.48 -1.35
CA LEU A 60 11.79 -9.74 -2.47
C LEU A 60 11.90 -8.51 -3.38
N GLU A 61 12.56 -8.69 -4.52
CA GLU A 61 12.42 -7.84 -5.70
C GLU A 61 10.95 -7.88 -6.18
N CYS A 62 10.00 -7.52 -5.34
CA CYS A 62 8.65 -7.31 -5.80
C CYS A 62 8.70 -6.03 -6.61
N ILE A 63 8.69 -6.25 -7.94
CA ILE A 63 8.74 -5.37 -9.11
C ILE A 63 7.66 -4.29 -9.08
N VAL A 64 7.56 -3.55 -7.98
CA VAL A 64 6.63 -2.46 -7.81
C VAL A 64 7.35 -1.37 -7.04
N ASN A 65 7.76 -0.33 -7.76
CA ASN A 65 8.26 0.92 -7.17
C ASN A 65 7.12 1.61 -6.40
N PHE A 66 6.76 1.05 -5.24
CA PHE A 66 5.84 1.68 -4.31
C PHE A 66 6.58 2.84 -3.66
N THR A 67 6.28 4.06 -4.09
CA THR A 67 6.66 5.25 -3.32
C THR A 67 5.67 5.38 -2.17
N ILE A 68 6.01 4.88 -0.98
CA ILE A 68 5.16 5.12 0.19
C ILE A 68 5.39 6.56 0.65
N LEU A 69 4.39 7.41 0.45
CA LEU A 69 4.35 8.71 1.11
C LEU A 69 3.96 8.48 2.57
N ARG A 70 4.96 8.53 3.44
CA ARG A 70 4.76 8.51 4.90
C ARG A 70 3.98 9.78 5.26
N SER A 71 2.74 9.61 5.72
CA SER A 71 2.02 10.73 6.33
C SER A 71 2.84 11.21 7.52
N ILE A 72 3.15 12.49 7.49
CA ILE A 72 4.11 13.17 8.33
C ILE A 72 3.65 13.09 9.79
N LYS A 73 4.48 12.46 10.63
CA LYS A 73 4.44 12.50 12.10
C LYS A 73 4.97 13.85 12.64
N TYR A 74 4.59 14.95 11.97
CA TYR A 74 4.94 16.34 12.33
C TYR A 74 3.73 17.26 12.10
N LEU A 75 2.61 16.94 12.75
CA LEU A 75 1.65 17.92 13.24
C LEU A 75 1.51 17.72 14.76
#